data_AF-A0A178FFG7-F1
#
_entry.id   AF-A0A178FFG7-F1
#
_cell.length_a   1.000
_cell.length_b   1.000
_cell.length_c   1.000
_cell.angle_alpha   90.00
_cell.angle_beta   90.00
_cell.angle_gamma   90.00
#
_symmetry.space_group_name_H-M   'P 1'
#
loop_
_entity.id
_entity.type
_entity.pdbx_description
1 polymer ?
#
loop_
_entity_poly.entity_id
_entity_poly.type
_entity_poly.pdbx_seq_one_letter_code
_entity_poly.pdbx_strand_id
1 'polypeptide(L)'
;MAAQLPQLDSLRSQYRKSLQSFNACLDDFRLLDMVPPEGELNAQPGSLYVLDSSFNPPTIAHTQMVTAAVKAANAKGTPPSRLLLLLAIQNADKQPKPALFEDRLVMMRLAAEDVQQTLARDTSRDKDGRICNLAIDIGVTKHPFFVDKAVAIAGDGTVYPMGVEQVHLTGYDTLYRIFDPKYYTAGDLSVLSPFFSLHRLRVTIRPSGSWGSREKQLSFLTNLAKGATEDKGAKREWASRIELVESNAVDSEPISSTTARNAAKDSLELLSKLVTPRVLEYIMSKHLYATDD
;
A
#
# COMPACT_ATOMS: atom_id res chain seq x y z
N MET A 1 5.61 22.53 16.04
CA MET A 1 5.21 23.32 14.85
C MET A 1 6.42 23.86 14.08
N ALA A 2 7.15 24.89 14.53
CA ALA A 2 8.35 25.37 13.79
C ALA A 2 9.57 24.43 13.87
N ALA A 3 9.71 23.67 14.96
CA ALA A 3 10.91 22.86 15.22
C ALA A 3 11.05 21.60 14.35
N GLN A 4 9.96 21.05 13.81
CA GLN A 4 9.98 19.83 12.99
C GLN A 4 10.09 20.13 11.48
N LEU A 5 9.73 21.33 11.04
CA LEU A 5 9.80 21.74 9.64
C LEU A 5 11.21 21.62 9.04
N PRO A 6 12.28 22.11 9.71
CA PRO A 6 13.65 21.91 9.23
C PRO A 6 14.05 20.44 9.09
N GLN A 7 13.52 19.56 9.96
CA GLN A 7 13.77 18.12 9.91
C GLN A 7 13.08 17.49 8.70
N LEU A 8 11.83 17.87 8.40
CA LEU A 8 11.10 17.38 7.24
C LEU A 8 11.68 17.89 5.92
N ASP A 9 12.23 19.11 5.88
CA ASP A 9 12.95 19.62 4.71
C ASP A 9 14.27 18.87 4.45
N SER A 10 15.01 18.55 5.51
CA SER A 10 16.18 17.69 5.41
C SER A 10 15.82 16.30 4.87
N LEU A 11 14.76 15.68 5.43
CA LEU A 11 14.26 14.38 4.99
C LEU A 11 13.82 14.41 3.52
N ARG A 12 13.10 15.45 3.10
CA ARG A 12 12.71 15.66 1.70
C ARG A 12 13.93 15.76 0.77
N SER A 13 14.96 16.48 1.18
CA SER A 13 16.23 16.59 0.44
C SER A 13 16.95 15.26 0.33
N GLN A 14 16.96 14.46 1.41
CA GLN A 14 17.48 13.10 1.40
C GLN A 14 16.73 12.21 0.41
N TYR A 15 15.39 12.21 0.43
CA TYR A 15 14.59 11.43 -0.52
C TYR A 15 14.83 11.86 -1.97
N ARG A 16 14.96 13.17 -2.25
CA ARG A 16 15.33 13.64 -3.59
C ARG A 16 16.66 13.05 -4.06
N LYS A 17 17.69 13.08 -3.22
CA LYS A 17 19.02 12.51 -3.55
C LYS A 17 18.93 11.00 -3.77
N SER A 18 18.21 10.28 -2.91
CA SER A 18 18.02 8.84 -3.04
C SER A 18 17.25 8.46 -4.31
N LEU A 19 16.22 9.23 -4.68
CA LEU A 19 15.48 9.07 -5.94
C LEU A 19 16.36 9.34 -7.17
N GLN A 20 17.19 10.38 -7.13
CA GLN A 20 18.15 10.66 -8.21
C GLN A 20 19.14 9.50 -8.38
N SER A 21 19.69 8.98 -7.27
CA SER A 21 20.56 7.80 -7.29
C SER A 21 19.85 6.56 -7.81
N PHE A 22 18.59 6.33 -7.42
CA PHE A 22 17.81 5.16 -7.85
C PHE A 22 17.41 5.23 -9.34
N ASN A 23 17.11 6.42 -9.85
CA ASN A 23 16.88 6.61 -11.29
C ASN A 23 18.14 6.38 -12.12
N ALA A 24 19.33 6.67 -11.58
CA ALA A 24 20.60 6.47 -12.26
C ALA A 24 21.13 5.03 -12.17
N CYS A 25 20.62 4.19 -11.26
CA CYS A 25 21.06 2.80 -11.12
C CYS A 25 20.26 1.83 -11.99
N LEU A 26 20.71 0.59 -12.09
CA LEU A 26 19.98 -0.50 -12.77
C LEU A 26 18.99 -1.22 -11.85
N ASP A 27 19.05 -1.00 -10.53
CA ASP A 27 18.11 -1.62 -9.58
C ASP A 27 16.65 -1.28 -9.91
N ASP A 28 15.77 -2.28 -9.77
CA ASP A 28 14.33 -2.15 -10.02
C ASP A 28 13.51 -1.88 -8.75
N PHE A 29 14.13 -2.09 -7.59
CA PHE A 29 13.55 -1.87 -6.27
C PHE A 29 14.62 -1.37 -5.30
N ARG A 30 14.25 -0.47 -4.39
CA ARG A 30 15.15 0.03 -3.34
C ARG A 30 14.39 0.46 -2.10
N LEU A 31 14.90 0.07 -0.92
CA LEU A 31 14.49 0.66 0.35
C LEU A 31 15.16 2.01 0.56
N LEU A 32 14.36 3.03 0.90
CA LEU A 32 14.83 4.38 1.11
C LEU A 32 14.90 4.74 2.60
N ASP A 33 14.00 4.18 3.40
CA ASP A 33 13.83 4.50 4.82
C ASP A 33 13.02 3.41 5.54
N MET A 34 13.06 3.42 6.88
CA MET A 34 12.35 2.49 7.75
C MET A 34 11.90 3.18 9.04
N VAL A 35 10.62 3.02 9.40
CA VAL A 35 10.11 3.33 10.74
C VAL A 35 10.31 2.08 11.61
N PRO A 36 11.11 2.17 12.69
CA PRO A 36 11.40 1.02 13.51
C PRO A 36 10.20 0.62 14.37
N PRO A 37 10.11 -0.67 14.73
CA PRO A 37 9.18 -1.15 15.73
C PRO A 37 9.46 -0.52 17.13
N GLU A 38 8.43 -0.35 17.96
CA GLU A 38 8.54 -0.06 19.40
C GLU A 38 9.16 -1.24 20.19
N GLY A 39 10.48 -1.41 20.16
CA GLY A 39 11.17 -2.53 20.84
C GLY A 39 12.04 -3.34 19.88
N GLU A 40 12.23 -4.63 20.15
CA GLU A 40 13.12 -5.47 19.34
C GLU A 40 12.55 -5.74 17.95
N LEU A 41 13.39 -5.55 16.93
CA LEU A 41 13.11 -5.89 15.55
C LEU A 41 13.09 -7.42 15.41
N ASN A 42 11.96 -8.00 15.02
CA ASN A 42 11.94 -9.40 14.63
C ASN A 42 12.74 -9.58 13.34
N ALA A 43 13.87 -10.29 13.43
CA ALA A 43 14.85 -10.40 12.36
C ALA A 43 14.39 -11.22 11.14
N GLN A 44 13.33 -12.05 11.27
CA GLN A 44 12.82 -12.86 10.16
C GLN A 44 11.30 -12.76 10.01
N PRO A 45 10.81 -12.08 8.95
CA PRO A 45 9.38 -12.03 8.66
C PRO A 45 8.83 -13.35 8.14
N GLY A 46 7.78 -13.86 8.80
CA GLY A 46 6.96 -14.95 8.26
C GLY A 46 6.15 -14.54 7.03
N SER A 47 5.83 -13.25 6.90
CA SER A 47 5.24 -12.65 5.69
C SER A 47 5.61 -11.16 5.59
N LEU A 48 5.67 -10.65 4.37
CA LEU A 48 5.85 -9.23 4.05
C LEU A 48 4.52 -8.64 3.59
N TYR A 49 3.98 -7.67 4.32
CA TYR A 49 2.80 -6.95 3.84
C TYR A 49 3.24 -5.86 2.89
N VAL A 50 2.60 -5.74 1.73
CA VAL A 50 2.95 -4.74 0.72
C VAL A 50 1.73 -3.86 0.45
N LEU A 51 1.84 -2.56 0.72
CA LEU A 51 0.87 -1.57 0.29
C LEU A 51 1.49 -0.71 -0.82
N ASP A 52 1.10 -1.02 -2.05
CA ASP A 52 1.49 -0.28 -3.26
C ASP A 52 0.43 0.76 -3.61
N SER A 53 0.83 2.03 -3.68
CA SER A 53 -0.07 3.13 -4.03
C SER A 53 0.71 4.34 -4.54
N SER A 54 -0.01 5.28 -5.15
CA SER A 54 0.57 6.58 -5.54
C SER A 54 0.85 7.49 -4.35
N PHE A 55 0.22 7.26 -3.19
CA PHE A 55 0.35 8.04 -1.95
C PHE A 55 0.33 9.56 -2.20
N ASN A 56 -0.65 10.04 -2.96
CA ASN A 56 -0.70 11.42 -3.47
C ASN A 56 -2.01 12.14 -3.10
N PRO A 57 -2.28 12.42 -1.80
CA PRO A 57 -1.51 12.01 -0.62
C PRO A 57 -1.91 10.61 -0.10
N PRO A 58 -1.13 9.99 0.83
CA PRO A 58 -1.68 8.94 1.68
C PRO A 58 -2.90 9.46 2.44
N THR A 59 -3.88 8.59 2.62
CA THR A 59 -5.17 8.90 3.26
C THR A 59 -5.42 7.97 4.44
N ILE A 60 -6.40 8.29 5.28
CA ILE A 60 -6.83 7.43 6.39
C ILE A 60 -7.21 6.02 5.90
N ALA A 61 -7.73 5.88 4.68
CA ALA A 61 -8.04 4.58 4.10
C ALA A 61 -6.80 3.67 3.96
N HIS A 62 -5.64 4.23 3.66
CA HIS A 62 -4.38 3.48 3.59
C HIS A 62 -3.99 2.96 4.98
N THR A 63 -4.04 3.84 6.00
CA THR A 63 -3.80 3.48 7.41
C THR A 63 -4.77 2.42 7.90
N GLN A 64 -6.07 2.54 7.58
CA GLN A 64 -7.09 1.57 7.93
C GLN A 64 -6.86 0.20 7.27
N MET A 65 -6.48 0.18 5.99
CA MET A 65 -6.20 -1.07 5.27
C MET A 65 -5.07 -1.86 5.93
N VAL A 66 -3.97 -1.17 6.27
CA VAL A 66 -2.81 -1.75 6.95
C VAL A 66 -3.18 -2.22 8.35
N THR A 67 -3.76 -1.33 9.16
CA THR A 67 -4.06 -1.65 10.57
C THR A 67 -5.07 -2.79 10.68
N ALA A 68 -6.09 -2.85 9.83
CA ALA A 68 -7.02 -3.97 9.77
C ALA A 68 -6.32 -5.29 9.37
N ALA A 69 -5.37 -5.24 8.44
CA ALA A 69 -4.62 -6.43 8.03
C ALA A 69 -3.77 -6.98 9.18
N VAL A 70 -3.01 -6.10 9.83
CA VAL A 70 -2.15 -6.45 10.96
C VAL A 70 -2.99 -7.01 12.11
N LYS A 71 -4.06 -6.33 12.51
CA LYS A 71 -4.98 -6.80 13.57
C LYS A 71 -5.58 -8.17 13.27
N ALA A 72 -6.04 -8.40 12.04
CA ALA A 72 -6.59 -9.69 11.64
C ALA A 72 -5.55 -10.83 11.72
N ALA A 73 -4.31 -10.54 11.33
CA ALA A 73 -3.20 -11.49 11.41
C ALA A 73 -2.81 -11.79 12.86
N ASN A 74 -2.78 -10.77 13.73
CA ASN A 74 -2.53 -10.94 15.16
C ASN A 74 -3.60 -11.81 15.82
N ALA A 75 -4.88 -11.57 15.51
CA ALA A 75 -5.99 -12.39 16.01
C ALA A 75 -5.89 -13.85 15.57
N LYS A 76 -5.34 -14.12 14.37
CA LYS A 76 -5.05 -15.47 13.86
C LYS A 76 -3.75 -16.07 14.46
N GLY A 77 -2.98 -15.32 15.25
CA GLY A 77 -1.69 -15.74 15.82
C GLY A 77 -0.55 -15.80 14.79
N THR A 78 -0.66 -15.03 13.71
CA THR A 78 0.34 -14.96 12.62
C THR A 78 0.74 -13.50 12.36
N PRO A 79 1.25 -12.76 13.38
CA PRO A 79 1.57 -11.35 13.22
C PRO A 79 2.57 -11.13 12.08
N PRO A 80 2.31 -10.26 11.09
CA PRO A 80 3.35 -9.83 10.17
C PRO A 80 4.42 -9.09 10.98
N SER A 81 5.69 -9.24 10.60
CA SER A 81 6.77 -8.48 11.25
C SER A 81 7.33 -7.34 10.38
N ARG A 82 6.94 -7.29 9.10
CA ARG A 82 7.32 -6.23 8.15
C ARG A 82 6.16 -5.76 7.29
N LEU A 83 6.07 -4.46 7.10
CA LEU A 83 5.23 -3.80 6.09
C LEU A 83 6.13 -2.99 5.16
N LEU A 84 5.85 -3.04 3.87
CA LEU A 84 6.44 -2.19 2.85
C LEU A 84 5.37 -1.24 2.30
N LEU A 85 5.59 0.06 2.47
CA LEU A 85 4.90 1.09 1.70
C LEU A 85 5.68 1.31 0.40
N LEU A 86 5.08 0.95 -0.73
CA LEU A 86 5.76 0.92 -2.03
C LEU A 86 5.25 2.00 -2.97
N LEU A 87 6.16 2.79 -3.51
CA LEU A 87 5.87 3.81 -4.52
C LEU A 87 6.49 3.43 -5.87
N ALA A 88 5.65 3.20 -6.88
CA ALA A 88 6.10 3.09 -8.26
C ALA A 88 6.43 4.47 -8.84
N ILE A 89 7.67 4.68 -9.27
CA ILE A 89 8.16 5.99 -9.75
C ILE A 89 8.18 6.11 -11.29
N GLN A 90 8.08 4.99 -12.00
CA GLN A 90 7.89 4.95 -13.45
C GLN A 90 6.49 4.42 -13.76
N ASN A 91 5.47 5.17 -13.37
CA ASN A 91 4.13 4.92 -13.92
C ASN A 91 4.12 5.45 -15.35
N ALA A 92 3.77 4.58 -16.30
CA ALA A 92 4.08 4.67 -17.72
C ALA A 92 3.68 5.94 -18.50
N ASP A 93 3.03 6.96 -17.92
CA ASP A 93 2.53 8.10 -18.72
C ASP A 93 2.35 9.46 -18.03
N LYS A 94 2.78 9.69 -16.77
CA LYS A 94 2.55 11.00 -16.12
C LYS A 94 3.72 11.48 -15.28
N GLN A 95 4.14 12.73 -15.48
CA GLN A 95 4.89 13.46 -14.46
C GLN A 95 4.16 13.35 -13.11
N PRO A 96 4.87 13.36 -11.96
CA PRO A 96 4.25 13.25 -10.65
C PRO A 96 3.44 14.51 -10.34
N LYS A 97 2.25 14.61 -10.92
CA LYS A 97 1.27 15.64 -10.63
C LYS A 97 0.28 15.12 -9.60
N PRO A 98 -0.19 15.94 -8.66
CA PRO A 98 0.35 17.27 -8.32
C PRO A 98 1.57 17.29 -7.38
N ALA A 99 1.69 16.37 -6.39
CA ALA A 99 2.87 16.38 -5.51
C ALA A 99 4.07 15.63 -6.13
N LEU A 100 5.28 16.16 -5.93
CA LEU A 100 6.52 15.51 -6.32
C LEU A 100 6.76 14.21 -5.53
N PHE A 101 7.60 13.32 -6.06
CA PHE A 101 7.87 12.03 -5.41
C PHE A 101 8.52 12.19 -4.02
N GLU A 102 9.44 13.14 -3.83
CA GLU A 102 10.03 13.40 -2.52
C GLU A 102 9.01 13.87 -1.48
N ASP A 103 8.00 14.64 -1.88
CA ASP A 103 6.91 15.08 -0.99
C ASP A 103 6.01 13.89 -0.62
N ARG A 104 5.71 13.03 -1.60
CA ARG A 104 4.95 11.78 -1.37
C ARG A 104 5.69 10.86 -0.40
N LEU A 105 7.01 10.72 -0.54
CA LEU A 105 7.83 9.91 0.36
C LEU A 105 7.85 10.48 1.79
N VAL A 106 7.92 11.80 1.96
CA VAL A 106 7.74 12.41 3.30
C VAL A 106 6.36 12.10 3.86
N MET A 107 5.29 12.25 3.07
CA MET A 107 3.94 11.88 3.53
C MET A 107 3.81 10.38 3.84
N MET A 108 4.48 9.49 3.09
CA MET A 108 4.55 8.06 3.38
C MET A 108 5.25 7.80 4.72
N ARG A 109 6.33 8.51 5.02
CA ARG A 109 7.00 8.43 6.33
C ARG A 109 6.09 8.83 7.47
N LEU A 110 5.38 9.96 7.32
CA LEU A 110 4.42 10.42 8.33
C LEU A 110 3.26 9.43 8.49
N ALA A 111 2.73 8.88 7.38
CA ALA A 111 1.68 7.87 7.42
C ALA A 111 2.14 6.55 8.08
N ALA A 112 3.40 6.15 7.87
CA ALA A 112 4.00 4.99 8.53
C ALA A 112 4.09 5.22 10.06
N GLU A 113 4.50 6.40 10.50
CA GLU A 113 4.51 6.75 11.93
C GLU A 113 3.10 6.78 12.54
N ASP A 114 2.09 7.23 11.78
CA ASP A 114 0.70 7.19 12.22
C ASP A 114 0.13 5.76 12.29
N VAL A 115 0.54 4.87 11.38
CA VAL A 115 0.26 3.42 11.48
C VAL A 115 0.90 2.86 12.76
N GLN A 116 2.19 3.15 12.99
CA GLN A 116 2.92 2.72 14.19
C GLN A 116 2.17 3.13 15.46
N GLN A 117 1.81 4.40 15.55
CA GLN A 117 1.09 4.97 16.69
C GLN A 117 -0.30 4.35 16.87
N THR A 118 -1.00 4.05 15.77
CA THR A 118 -2.32 3.40 15.81
C THR A 118 -2.22 1.97 16.31
N LEU A 119 -1.20 1.22 15.88
CA LEU A 119 -0.94 -0.15 16.34
C LEU A 119 -0.50 -0.18 17.81
N ALA A 120 0.37 0.74 18.24
CA ALA A 120 0.84 0.82 19.62
C ALA A 120 -0.27 1.16 20.63
N ARG A 121 -1.24 1.99 20.22
CA ARG A 121 -2.45 2.28 21.03
C ARG A 121 -3.40 1.10 21.14
N ASP A 122 -3.29 0.12 20.24
CA ASP A 122 -4.10 -1.07 20.34
C ASP A 122 -3.64 -1.93 21.53
N THR A 123 -4.54 -2.18 22.46
CA THR A 123 -4.26 -3.02 23.63
C THR A 123 -4.32 -4.51 23.28
N SER A 124 -4.76 -4.87 22.06
CA SER A 124 -4.73 -6.25 21.58
C SER A 124 -3.30 -6.79 21.68
N ARG A 125 -3.14 -7.81 22.52
CA ARG A 125 -1.89 -8.57 22.63
C ARG A 125 -2.00 -9.83 21.79
N ASP A 126 -0.88 -10.28 21.25
CA ASP A 126 -0.81 -11.64 20.74
C ASP A 126 -0.94 -12.67 21.88
N LYS A 127 -0.91 -13.96 21.53
CA LYS A 127 -1.04 -15.06 22.50
C LYS A 127 0.04 -15.03 23.59
N ASP A 128 1.18 -14.39 23.32
CA ASP A 128 2.33 -14.28 24.21
C ASP A 128 2.37 -12.93 24.96
N GLY A 129 1.29 -12.14 24.89
CA GLY A 129 1.20 -10.87 25.61
C GLY A 129 1.97 -9.71 24.96
N ARG A 130 2.47 -9.87 23.73
CA ARG A 130 3.28 -8.85 23.04
C ARG A 130 2.41 -7.85 22.29
N ILE A 131 2.89 -6.61 22.25
CA ILE A 131 2.28 -5.55 21.45
C ILE A 131 2.54 -5.84 19.99
N CYS A 132 1.52 -5.64 19.15
CA CYS A 132 1.64 -5.78 17.72
C CYS A 132 2.56 -4.68 17.19
N ASN A 133 3.75 -5.09 16.77
CA ASN A 133 4.81 -4.15 16.48
C ASN A 133 5.53 -4.54 15.19
N LEU A 134 5.54 -3.61 14.25
CA LEU A 134 5.83 -3.85 12.86
C LEU A 134 6.91 -2.88 12.41
N ALA A 135 7.97 -3.39 11.77
CA ALA A 135 8.86 -2.51 11.04
C ALA A 135 8.18 -2.08 9.74
N ILE A 136 8.17 -0.77 9.46
CA ILE A 136 7.53 -0.22 8.27
C ILE A 136 8.60 0.36 7.35
N ASP A 137 8.87 -0.37 6.28
CA ASP A 137 9.79 0.01 5.22
C ASP A 137 9.12 0.95 4.23
N ILE A 138 9.90 1.90 3.71
CA ILE A 138 9.49 2.82 2.64
C ILE A 138 10.38 2.52 1.44
N GLY A 139 9.78 2.00 0.38
CA GLY A 139 10.49 1.58 -0.82
C GLY A 139 9.96 2.20 -2.09
N VAL A 140 10.80 2.19 -3.11
CA VAL A 140 10.48 2.62 -4.47
C VAL A 140 10.74 1.51 -5.47
N THR A 141 9.98 1.52 -6.56
CA THR A 141 10.18 0.58 -7.68
C THR A 141 9.98 1.27 -9.03
N LYS A 142 10.65 0.74 -10.05
CA LYS A 142 10.48 1.14 -11.45
C LYS A 142 9.35 0.39 -12.14
N HIS A 143 8.88 -0.70 -11.57
CA HIS A 143 7.85 -1.52 -12.21
C HIS A 143 6.45 -0.92 -12.03
N PRO A 144 5.67 -0.73 -13.10
CA PRO A 144 4.29 -0.27 -12.99
C PRO A 144 3.32 -1.40 -12.68
N PHE A 145 3.64 -2.63 -13.13
CA PHE A 145 2.75 -3.78 -13.03
C PHE A 145 3.01 -4.61 -11.78
N PHE A 146 1.92 -5.16 -11.26
CA PHE A 146 1.87 -5.83 -9.99
C PHE A 146 2.78 -7.07 -9.88
N VAL A 147 2.85 -7.88 -10.94
CA VAL A 147 3.70 -9.09 -10.97
C VAL A 147 5.18 -8.71 -10.93
N ASP A 148 5.58 -7.73 -11.75
CA ASP A 148 6.96 -7.27 -11.84
C ASP A 148 7.42 -6.61 -10.54
N LYS A 149 6.51 -5.91 -9.84
CA LYS A 149 6.78 -5.40 -8.47
C LYS A 149 7.09 -6.53 -7.51
N ALA A 150 6.29 -7.60 -7.50
CA ALA A 150 6.52 -8.72 -6.59
C ALA A 150 7.86 -9.42 -6.83
N VAL A 151 8.24 -9.59 -8.11
CA VAL A 151 9.56 -10.12 -8.51
C VAL A 151 10.69 -9.20 -8.05
N ALA A 152 10.57 -7.88 -8.28
CA ALA A 152 11.60 -6.93 -7.89
C ALA A 152 11.78 -6.81 -6.36
N ILE A 153 10.70 -6.92 -5.59
CA ILE A 153 10.75 -6.95 -4.12
C ILE A 153 11.45 -8.23 -3.63
N ALA A 154 11.18 -9.38 -4.25
CA ALA A 154 11.84 -10.64 -3.90
C ALA A 154 13.34 -10.58 -4.18
N GLY A 155 13.72 -10.04 -5.35
CA GLY A 155 15.11 -9.83 -5.74
C GLY A 155 15.97 -11.08 -5.60
N ASP A 156 17.19 -10.90 -5.09
CA ASP A 156 18.16 -11.96 -4.79
C ASP A 156 18.16 -12.40 -3.32
N GLY A 157 17.21 -11.90 -2.52
CA GLY A 157 17.12 -12.18 -1.10
C GLY A 157 17.90 -11.25 -0.18
N THR A 158 18.59 -10.24 -0.72
CA THR A 158 19.41 -9.31 0.08
C THR A 158 18.60 -8.38 0.98
N VAL A 159 17.43 -7.94 0.51
CA VAL A 159 16.55 -7.03 1.28
C VAL A 159 15.58 -7.81 2.15
N TYR A 160 14.92 -8.81 1.56
CA TYR A 160 13.97 -9.68 2.24
C TYR A 160 14.36 -11.14 1.99
N PRO A 161 14.17 -12.06 2.96
CA PRO A 161 14.52 -13.46 2.76
C PRO A 161 13.87 -14.07 1.51
N MET A 162 14.64 -14.89 0.78
CA MET A 162 14.12 -15.64 -0.37
C MET A 162 12.90 -16.48 0.03
N GLY A 163 11.86 -16.43 -0.80
CA GLY A 163 10.64 -17.20 -0.55
C GLY A 163 9.72 -16.62 0.52
N VAL A 164 9.96 -15.39 1.03
CA VAL A 164 9.00 -14.71 1.90
C VAL A 164 7.66 -14.54 1.18
N GLU A 165 6.56 -14.96 1.83
CA GLU A 165 5.21 -14.73 1.30
C GLU A 165 4.90 -13.23 1.35
N GLN A 166 4.68 -12.62 0.19
CA GLN A 166 4.16 -11.27 0.07
C GLN A 166 2.63 -11.29 0.14
N VAL A 167 2.06 -10.50 1.05
CA VAL A 167 0.61 -10.26 1.15
C VAL A 167 0.34 -8.84 0.68
N HIS A 168 -0.20 -8.70 -0.52
CA HIS A 168 -0.44 -7.41 -1.13
C HIS A 168 -1.80 -6.86 -0.75
N LEU A 169 -1.77 -5.69 -0.11
CA LEU A 169 -2.95 -4.96 0.35
C LEU A 169 -3.46 -4.07 -0.77
N THR A 170 -4.67 -4.35 -1.27
CA THR A 170 -5.22 -3.67 -2.44
C THR A 170 -6.69 -3.28 -2.25
N GLY A 171 -7.17 -2.34 -3.06
CA GLY A 171 -8.60 -2.10 -3.25
C GLY A 171 -9.19 -3.02 -4.32
N TYR A 172 -10.51 -3.18 -4.32
CA TYR A 172 -11.22 -3.99 -5.32
C TYR A 172 -10.99 -3.52 -6.77
N ASP A 173 -10.84 -2.22 -6.99
CA ASP A 173 -10.52 -1.63 -8.29
C ASP A 173 -9.15 -2.08 -8.83
N THR A 174 -8.17 -2.30 -7.93
CA THR A 174 -6.88 -2.87 -8.29
C THR A 174 -6.99 -4.38 -8.53
N LEU A 175 -7.77 -5.12 -7.73
CA LEU A 175 -8.04 -6.54 -7.99
C LEU A 175 -8.63 -6.74 -9.40
N TYR A 176 -9.61 -5.93 -9.78
CA TYR A 176 -10.20 -5.98 -11.11
C TYR A 176 -9.15 -5.78 -12.21
N ARG A 177 -8.25 -4.81 -12.04
CA ARG A 177 -7.15 -4.55 -12.98
C ARG A 177 -6.13 -5.69 -13.03
N ILE A 178 -5.82 -6.32 -11.89
CA ILE A 178 -4.95 -7.51 -11.84
C ILE A 178 -5.56 -8.66 -12.64
N PHE A 179 -6.89 -8.82 -12.63
CA PHE A 179 -7.57 -9.90 -13.37
C PHE A 179 -8.09 -9.47 -14.74
N ASP A 180 -7.59 -8.36 -15.30
CA ASP A 180 -7.95 -7.89 -16.64
C ASP A 180 -6.79 -8.15 -17.62
N PRO A 181 -6.92 -9.11 -18.56
CA PRO A 181 -5.85 -9.51 -19.46
C PRO A 181 -5.24 -8.37 -20.29
N LYS A 182 -5.97 -7.26 -20.49
CA LYS A 182 -5.48 -6.12 -21.27
C LYS A 182 -4.24 -5.45 -20.68
N TYR A 183 -3.94 -5.69 -19.39
CA TYR A 183 -2.75 -5.15 -18.73
C TYR A 183 -1.52 -6.04 -18.92
N TYR A 184 -1.64 -7.18 -19.60
CA TYR A 184 -0.55 -8.12 -19.81
C TYR A 184 -0.24 -8.24 -21.30
N THR A 185 1.05 -8.19 -21.66
CA THR A 185 1.51 -8.34 -23.05
C THR A 185 1.08 -9.67 -23.67
N ALA A 186 1.01 -10.73 -22.87
CA ALA A 186 0.52 -12.04 -23.30
C ALA A 186 -0.98 -12.04 -23.66
N GLY A 187 -1.75 -11.06 -23.19
CA GLY A 187 -3.20 -11.00 -23.39
C GLY A 187 -3.98 -12.04 -22.59
N ASP A 188 -3.35 -12.70 -21.62
CA ASP A 188 -3.96 -13.68 -20.72
C ASP A 188 -3.43 -13.56 -19.28
N LEU A 189 -4.10 -14.24 -18.35
CA LEU A 189 -3.85 -14.18 -16.90
C LEU A 189 -2.83 -15.23 -16.42
N SER A 190 -2.32 -16.12 -17.27
CA SER A 190 -1.36 -17.17 -16.89
C SER A 190 -0.06 -16.59 -16.31
N VAL A 191 0.27 -15.35 -16.68
CA VAL A 191 1.36 -14.54 -16.12
C VAL A 191 1.26 -14.32 -14.61
N LEU A 192 0.07 -14.48 -14.02
CA LEU A 192 -0.15 -14.41 -12.58
C LEU A 192 0.22 -15.72 -11.85
N SER A 193 0.46 -16.81 -12.57
CA SER A 193 0.75 -18.11 -11.96
C SER A 193 1.99 -18.09 -11.04
N PRO A 194 3.12 -17.46 -11.42
CA PRO A 194 4.25 -17.34 -10.51
C PRO A 194 3.89 -16.55 -9.25
N PHE A 195 3.13 -15.45 -9.40
CA PHE A 195 2.67 -14.66 -8.26
C PHE A 195 1.84 -15.51 -7.28
N PHE A 196 0.76 -16.13 -7.75
CA PHE A 196 -0.14 -16.90 -6.87
C PHE A 196 0.42 -18.24 -6.38
N SER A 197 1.57 -18.68 -6.90
CA SER A 197 2.27 -19.85 -6.35
C SER A 197 2.78 -19.60 -4.93
N LEU A 198 3.14 -18.35 -4.61
CA LEU A 198 3.74 -17.97 -3.34
C LEU A 198 2.98 -16.87 -2.61
N HIS A 199 2.43 -15.90 -3.34
CA HIS A 199 1.91 -14.64 -2.77
C HIS A 199 0.39 -14.63 -2.67
N ARG A 200 -0.13 -13.66 -1.90
CA ARG A 200 -1.56 -13.47 -1.65
C ARG A 200 -2.00 -12.04 -1.92
N LEU A 201 -3.30 -11.91 -2.20
CA LEU A 201 -3.99 -10.62 -2.20
C LEU A 201 -4.90 -10.53 -0.97
N ARG A 202 -4.83 -9.41 -0.25
CA ARG A 202 -5.86 -9.01 0.70
C ARG A 202 -6.55 -7.77 0.17
N VAL A 203 -7.78 -7.92 -0.26
CA VAL A 203 -8.52 -6.94 -1.05
C VAL A 203 -9.60 -6.33 -0.18
N THR A 204 -9.50 -5.03 0.04
CA THR A 204 -10.55 -4.28 0.72
C THR A 204 -11.67 -3.99 -0.27
N ILE A 205 -12.84 -4.59 -0.06
CA ILE A 205 -14.03 -4.32 -0.85
C ILE A 205 -14.61 -2.96 -0.44
N ARG A 206 -15.16 -2.28 -1.44
CA ARG A 206 -15.73 -0.95 -1.26
C ARG A 206 -16.93 -0.82 -2.18
N PRO A 207 -18.12 -1.19 -1.74
CA PRO A 207 -19.34 -1.04 -2.53
C PRO A 207 -19.67 0.45 -2.67
N SER A 208 -19.14 1.09 -3.72
CA SER A 208 -19.41 2.49 -4.06
C SER A 208 -18.95 2.78 -5.50
N GLY A 209 -19.64 3.71 -6.18
CA GLY A 209 -19.24 4.19 -7.51
C GLY A 209 -19.35 3.14 -8.63
N SER A 210 -18.38 3.15 -9.56
CA SER A 210 -18.38 2.38 -10.81
C SER A 210 -18.03 0.89 -10.66
N TRP A 211 -17.65 0.42 -9.48
CA TRP A 211 -17.08 -0.92 -9.25
C TRP A 211 -18.08 -1.97 -8.74
N GLY A 212 -19.37 -1.66 -8.83
CA GLY A 212 -20.46 -2.61 -8.54
C GLY A 212 -20.88 -2.71 -7.09
N SER A 213 -21.97 -3.44 -6.86
CA SER A 213 -22.53 -3.69 -5.52
C SER A 213 -21.64 -4.64 -4.70
N ARG A 214 -21.90 -4.69 -3.39
CA ARG A 214 -21.23 -5.61 -2.47
C ARG A 214 -21.33 -7.05 -2.96
N GLU A 215 -22.52 -7.48 -3.37
CA GLU A 215 -22.78 -8.83 -3.87
C GLU A 215 -21.96 -9.12 -5.12
N LYS A 216 -21.83 -8.15 -6.04
CA LYS A 216 -20.99 -8.30 -7.23
C LYS A 216 -19.52 -8.47 -6.84
N GLN A 217 -19.01 -7.65 -5.92
CA GLN A 217 -17.61 -7.75 -5.49
C GLN A 217 -17.32 -9.09 -4.82
N LEU A 218 -18.21 -9.55 -3.92
CA LEU A 218 -18.09 -10.85 -3.26
C LEU A 218 -18.21 -12.04 -4.24
N SER A 219 -19.08 -11.92 -5.25
CA SER A 219 -19.26 -12.97 -6.26
C SER A 219 -18.00 -13.22 -7.10
N PHE A 220 -17.06 -12.27 -7.15
CA PHE A 220 -15.79 -12.42 -7.88
C PHE A 220 -15.05 -13.70 -7.45
N LEU A 221 -14.84 -13.92 -6.15
CA LEU A 221 -14.13 -15.09 -5.65
C LEU A 221 -14.90 -16.38 -5.93
N THR A 222 -16.21 -16.37 -5.75
CA THR A 222 -17.05 -17.52 -6.05
C THR A 222 -16.97 -17.90 -7.53
N ASN A 223 -16.96 -16.91 -8.43
CA ASN A 223 -16.87 -17.13 -9.87
C ASN A 223 -15.47 -17.61 -10.27
N LEU A 224 -14.41 -17.04 -9.69
CA LEU A 224 -13.03 -17.50 -9.90
C LEU A 224 -12.86 -18.97 -9.49
N ALA A 225 -13.35 -19.33 -8.29
CA ALA A 225 -13.29 -20.71 -7.79
C ALA A 225 -14.09 -21.70 -8.66
N LYS A 226 -15.14 -21.23 -9.34
CA LYS A 226 -15.95 -22.03 -10.29
C LYS A 226 -15.34 -22.13 -11.69
N GLY A 227 -14.24 -21.45 -11.96
CA GLY A 227 -13.55 -21.48 -13.26
C GLY A 227 -14.09 -20.49 -14.28
N ALA A 228 -14.84 -19.47 -13.86
CA ALA A 228 -15.47 -18.50 -14.77
C ALA A 228 -14.47 -17.61 -15.56
N THR A 229 -13.17 -17.75 -15.31
CA THR A 229 -12.09 -16.99 -15.97
C THR A 229 -10.95 -17.89 -16.48
N GLU A 230 -11.18 -19.21 -16.55
CA GLU A 230 -10.18 -20.17 -17.08
C GLU A 230 -9.92 -19.97 -18.57
N ASP A 231 -10.94 -19.54 -19.33
CA ASP A 231 -10.82 -19.14 -20.74
C ASP A 231 -9.80 -18.00 -20.94
N LYS A 232 -9.53 -17.23 -19.88
CA LYS A 232 -8.55 -16.14 -19.85
C LYS A 232 -7.24 -16.55 -19.18
N GLY A 233 -7.05 -17.83 -18.85
CA GLY A 233 -5.83 -18.35 -18.24
C GLY A 233 -5.76 -18.26 -16.70
N ALA A 234 -6.84 -17.82 -16.03
CA ALA A 234 -6.87 -17.82 -14.57
C ALA A 234 -7.17 -19.22 -14.01
N LYS A 235 -6.51 -19.59 -12.91
CA LYS A 235 -6.72 -20.91 -12.28
C LYS A 235 -7.68 -20.82 -11.09
N ARG A 236 -8.57 -21.81 -10.93
CA ARG A 236 -9.60 -21.86 -9.88
C ARG A 236 -9.00 -21.77 -8.48
N GLU A 237 -7.87 -22.43 -8.26
CA GLU A 237 -7.18 -22.49 -6.97
C GLU A 237 -6.67 -21.12 -6.50
N TRP A 238 -6.50 -20.13 -7.39
CA TRP A 238 -6.10 -18.78 -7.01
C TRP A 238 -7.13 -18.08 -6.14
N ALA A 239 -8.40 -18.50 -6.17
CA ALA A 239 -9.41 -18.00 -5.25
C ALA A 239 -9.02 -18.19 -3.77
N SER A 240 -8.29 -19.27 -3.44
CA SER A 240 -7.80 -19.52 -2.06
C SER A 240 -6.65 -18.59 -1.64
N ARG A 241 -6.02 -17.89 -2.59
CA ARG A 241 -4.92 -16.93 -2.36
C ARG A 241 -5.40 -15.49 -2.25
N ILE A 242 -6.71 -15.26 -2.30
CA ILE A 242 -7.32 -13.92 -2.28
C ILE A 242 -8.31 -13.85 -1.12
N GLU A 243 -8.07 -12.92 -0.20
CA GLU A 243 -9.00 -12.61 0.90
C GLU A 243 -9.75 -11.32 0.55
N LEU A 244 -11.08 -11.38 0.44
CA LEU A 244 -11.91 -10.18 0.38
C LEU A 244 -12.27 -9.76 1.81
N VAL A 245 -12.01 -8.50 2.17
CA VAL A 245 -12.33 -7.94 3.48
C VAL A 245 -13.17 -6.69 3.34
N GLU A 246 -14.09 -6.46 4.27
CA GLU A 246 -14.92 -5.26 4.26
C GLU A 246 -14.15 -4.07 4.82
N SER A 247 -14.41 -2.89 4.26
CA SER A 247 -14.04 -1.65 4.94
C SER A 247 -14.96 -1.46 6.14
N ASN A 248 -14.41 -1.03 7.28
CA ASN A 248 -15.18 -0.65 8.49
C ASN A 248 -16.11 0.57 8.27
N ALA A 249 -16.20 1.07 7.05
CA ALA A 249 -16.76 2.35 6.68
C ALA A 249 -17.99 2.18 5.77
N VAL A 250 -18.80 1.14 6.06
CA VAL A 250 -19.93 0.66 5.24
C VAL A 250 -20.93 1.77 4.84
N ASP A 251 -21.04 2.83 5.65
CA ASP A 251 -21.94 3.98 5.41
C ASP A 251 -21.23 5.33 5.30
N SER A 252 -19.89 5.34 5.17
CA SER A 252 -19.13 6.60 5.08
C SER A 252 -18.83 6.97 3.63
N GLU A 253 -18.67 8.27 3.37
CA GLU A 253 -18.25 8.72 2.06
C GLU A 253 -16.89 8.11 1.65
N PRO A 254 -16.78 7.72 0.37
CA PRO A 254 -15.54 7.37 -0.29
C PRO A 254 -14.27 8.20 0.04
N ILE A 255 -13.44 7.74 1.00
CA ILE A 255 -12.07 8.27 1.19
C ILE A 255 -11.18 7.87 0.00
N SER A 256 -10.64 8.84 -0.73
CA SER A 256 -9.67 8.63 -1.82
C SER A 256 -8.64 9.76 -1.85
N SER A 257 -7.45 9.50 -2.40
CA SER A 257 -6.44 10.55 -2.58
C SER A 257 -6.93 11.67 -3.50
N THR A 258 -7.76 11.37 -4.50
CA THR A 258 -8.38 12.39 -5.36
C THR A 258 -9.31 13.30 -4.58
N THR A 259 -10.15 12.74 -3.71
CA THR A 259 -11.02 13.53 -2.82
C THR A 259 -10.18 14.40 -1.88
N ALA A 260 -9.07 13.87 -1.34
CA ALA A 260 -8.18 14.63 -0.47
C ALA A 260 -7.51 15.80 -1.20
N ARG A 261 -7.04 15.60 -2.44
CA ARG A 261 -6.47 16.69 -3.25
C ARG A 261 -7.48 17.78 -3.55
N ASN A 262 -8.73 17.41 -3.88
CA ASN A 262 -9.79 18.39 -4.12
C ASN A 262 -10.14 19.15 -2.83
N ALA A 263 -10.22 18.46 -1.70
CA ALA A 263 -10.48 19.07 -0.40
C ALA A 263 -9.37 20.04 0.04
N ALA A 264 -8.12 19.78 -0.33
CA ALA A 264 -7.00 20.66 -0.02
C ALA A 264 -7.08 22.05 -0.68
N LYS A 265 -7.88 22.20 -1.75
CA LYS A 265 -8.11 23.49 -2.40
C LYS A 265 -9.11 24.34 -1.62
N ASP A 266 -10.24 23.74 -1.25
CA ASP A 266 -11.45 24.52 -0.88
C ASP A 266 -12.06 24.13 0.48
N SER A 267 -11.59 23.07 1.14
CA SER A 267 -12.19 22.57 2.38
C SER A 267 -11.19 21.87 3.31
N LEU A 268 -10.57 22.66 4.19
CA LEU A 268 -9.70 22.15 5.24
C LEU A 268 -10.43 21.17 6.18
N GLU A 269 -11.71 21.44 6.47
CA GLU A 269 -12.53 20.55 7.30
C GLU A 269 -12.66 19.17 6.66
N LEU A 270 -12.99 19.10 5.35
CA LEU A 270 -13.06 17.83 4.64
C LEU A 270 -11.69 17.16 4.56
N LEU A 271 -10.63 17.91 4.27
CA LEU A 271 -9.27 17.35 4.20
C LEU A 271 -8.87 16.70 5.54
N SER A 272 -9.18 17.34 6.67
CA SER A 272 -8.90 16.80 8.01
C SER A 272 -9.61 15.47 8.32
N LYS A 273 -10.69 15.15 7.60
CA LYS A 273 -11.42 13.87 7.69
C LYS A 273 -10.88 12.80 6.72
N LEU A 274 -9.98 13.16 5.80
CA LEU A 274 -9.47 12.30 4.73
C LEU A 274 -8.02 11.86 4.93
N VAL A 275 -7.19 12.68 5.59
CA VAL A 275 -5.77 12.39 5.86
C VAL A 275 -5.47 12.44 7.36
N THR A 276 -4.38 11.80 7.79
CA THR A 276 -3.97 11.83 9.19
C THR A 276 -3.43 13.20 9.59
N PRO A 277 -3.42 13.56 10.89
CA PRO A 277 -2.97 14.89 11.34
C PRO A 277 -1.57 15.28 10.87
N ARG A 278 -0.59 14.37 10.90
CA ARG A 278 0.78 14.66 10.42
C ARG A 278 0.81 14.97 8.93
N VAL A 279 0.07 14.20 8.13
CA VAL A 279 -0.03 14.40 6.68
C VAL A 279 -0.77 15.70 6.37
N LEU A 280 -1.84 16.02 7.10
CA LEU A 280 -2.55 17.30 7.01
C LEU A 280 -1.60 18.47 7.24
N GLU A 281 -0.86 18.44 8.35
CA GLU A 281 0.11 19.48 8.70
C GLU A 281 1.17 19.67 7.61
N TYR A 282 1.70 18.57 7.05
CA TYR A 282 2.68 18.64 5.98
C TYR A 282 2.11 19.28 4.72
N ILE A 283 0.92 18.84 4.28
CA ILE A 283 0.20 19.41 3.12
C ILE A 283 0.03 20.92 3.28
N MET A 284 -0.44 21.37 4.45
CA MET A 284 -0.64 22.78 4.74
C MET A 284 0.67 23.57 4.75
N SER A 285 1.71 23.03 5.38
CA SER A 285 3.00 23.72 5.51
C SER A 285 3.75 23.88 4.19
N LYS A 286 3.54 22.97 3.24
CA LYS A 286 4.17 22.98 1.91
C LYS A 286 3.22 23.50 0.82
N HIS A 287 2.01 23.93 1.20
CA HIS A 287 0.97 24.37 0.28
C HIS A 287 0.73 23.37 -0.86
N LEU A 288 0.78 22.06 -0.55
CA LEU A 288 0.57 21.02 -1.55
C LEU A 288 -0.89 21.02 -1.98
N TYR A 289 -1.13 20.74 -3.27
CA TYR A 289 -2.48 20.60 -3.85
C TYR A 289 -3.33 21.88 -3.90
N ALA A 290 -2.77 23.04 -3.56
CA ALA A 290 -3.46 24.32 -3.60
C ALA A 290 -3.84 24.77 -5.03
N THR A 291 -3.18 24.22 -6.05
CA THR A 291 -3.45 24.48 -7.47
C THR A 291 -3.45 23.17 -8.27
N ASP A 292 -3.95 23.20 -9.51
CA ASP A 292 -4.08 22.03 -10.39
C ASP A 292 -2.77 21.51 -11.02
N ASP A 293 -1.61 22.03 -10.59
CA ASP A 293 -0.30 21.72 -11.17
C ASP A 293 0.29 20.40 -10.69
#